data_AF-W9NJF6-F1
#
_entry.id   AF-W9NJF6-F1
#
_cell.length_a   1.000
_cell.length_b   1.000
_cell.length_c   1.000
_cell.angle_alpha   90.00
_cell.angle_beta   90.00
_cell.angle_gamma   90.00
#
_symmetry.space_group_name_H-M   'P 1'
#
loop_
_entity.id
_entity.type
_entity.pdbx_description
1 polymer ?
#
loop_
_entity_poly.entity_id
_entity_poly.type
_entity_poly.pdbx_seq_one_letter_code
_entity_poly.pdbx_strand_id
1 'polypeptide(L)'
;MLFSIYPIVFQELRGWNTAVSQLPVLGQAVGAVFGFLMVFDHTRRRKAKANTGREMLPEDHMVLAMIGGVGFPISMLWLCWSAKYNSVHWIVPTAGGTVLATCLMLIHVSCFSYITDAYADYAASVIAANIIARGISGAGAPLFTRQMFDALGVGNGGSLIAGVAAPLAVIPFLFYRYGHTIRSRSKYALA
;
A
#
# COMPACT_ATOMS: atom_id res chain seq x y z
N MET A 1 2.05 11.45 -3.83
CA MET A 1 3.21 11.60 -2.92
C MET A 1 4.48 11.00 -3.49
N LEU A 2 4.54 9.69 -3.77
CA LEU A 2 5.79 9.06 -4.24
C LEU A 2 6.37 9.76 -5.48
N PHE A 3 5.56 10.05 -6.50
CA PHE A 3 5.97 10.82 -7.68
C PHE A 3 6.50 12.24 -7.38
N SER A 4 6.12 12.83 -6.24
CA SER A 4 6.63 14.14 -5.79
C SER A 4 7.89 14.01 -4.93
N ILE A 5 8.09 12.87 -4.27
CA ILE A 5 9.25 12.59 -3.42
C ILE A 5 10.49 12.25 -4.25
N TYR A 6 10.36 11.51 -5.35
CA TYR A 6 11.49 11.13 -6.20
C TYR A 6 12.28 12.34 -6.74
N PRO A 7 11.64 13.40 -7.28
CA PRO A 7 12.34 14.62 -7.65
C PRO A 7 13.05 15.28 -6.46
N ILE A 8 12.39 15.42 -5.30
CA ILE A 8 13.01 16.02 -4.10
C ILE A 8 14.26 15.23 -3.67
N VAL A 9 14.20 13.89 -3.71
CA VAL A 9 15.30 13.02 -3.28
C VAL A 9 16.46 12.98 -4.28
N PHE A 10 16.18 12.85 -5.57
CA PHE A 10 17.23 12.60 -6.56
C PHE A 10 17.68 13.88 -7.28
N GLN A 11 16.81 14.89 -7.41
CA GLN A 11 17.13 16.17 -8.03
C GLN A 11 17.69 17.15 -6.99
N GLU A 12 17.00 17.38 -5.87
CA GLU A 12 17.40 18.41 -4.89
C GLU A 12 18.54 17.94 -3.97
N LEU A 13 18.51 16.70 -3.48
CA LEU A 13 19.56 16.18 -2.58
C LEU A 13 20.79 15.60 -3.30
N ARG A 14 20.63 15.05 -4.52
CA ARG A 14 21.74 14.43 -5.29
C ARG A 14 22.20 15.23 -6.50
N GLY A 15 21.47 16.28 -6.89
CA GLY A 15 21.82 17.12 -8.04
C GLY A 15 21.68 16.44 -9.40
N TRP A 16 20.90 15.37 -9.52
CA TRP A 16 20.73 14.68 -10.80
C TRP A 16 19.84 15.48 -11.75
N ASN A 17 20.06 15.28 -13.06
CA ASN A 17 19.22 15.86 -14.10
C ASN A 17 17.75 15.42 -13.91
N THR A 18 16.80 16.34 -14.14
CA THR A 18 15.35 16.15 -13.99
C THR A 18 14.81 14.89 -14.68
N ALA A 19 15.35 14.51 -15.83
CA ALA A 19 14.93 13.28 -16.51
C ALA A 19 15.44 12.02 -15.80
N VAL A 20 16.65 12.07 -15.25
CA VAL A 20 17.32 10.93 -14.59
C VAL A 20 16.74 10.70 -13.19
N SER A 21 16.30 11.76 -12.51
CA SER A 21 15.69 11.68 -11.17
C SER A 21 14.35 10.92 -11.16
N GLN A 22 13.69 10.76 -12.31
CA GLN A 22 12.44 10.02 -12.45
C GLN A 22 12.63 8.53 -12.79
N LEU A 23 13.82 8.10 -13.24
CA LEU A 23 14.09 6.69 -13.56
C LEU A 23 13.76 5.71 -12.41
N PRO A 24 14.02 6.03 -11.12
CA PRO A 24 13.62 5.18 -10.01
C PRO A 24 12.12 4.86 -9.92
N VAL A 25 11.25 5.66 -10.54
CA VAL A 25 9.81 5.38 -10.64
C VAL A 25 9.54 4.07 -11.40
N LEU A 26 10.41 3.66 -12.33
CA LEU A 26 10.31 2.35 -13.00
C LEU A 26 10.38 1.19 -12.00
N GLY A 27 11.05 1.37 -10.87
CA GLY A 27 11.05 0.40 -9.78
C GLY A 27 9.65 0.12 -9.23
N GLN A 28 8.73 1.10 -9.26
CA GLN A 28 7.34 0.88 -8.85
C GLN A 28 6.58 -0.02 -9.83
N ALA A 29 6.87 0.08 -11.13
CA ALA A 29 6.30 -0.82 -12.13
C ALA A 29 6.76 -2.27 -11.89
N VAL A 30 8.04 -2.46 -11.58
CA VAL A 30 8.58 -3.76 -11.18
C VAL A 30 7.91 -4.27 -9.89
N GLY A 31 7.73 -3.41 -8.90
CA GLY A 31 7.00 -3.73 -7.66
C GLY A 31 5.55 -4.16 -7.92
N ALA A 32 4.87 -3.56 -8.90
CA ALA A 32 3.53 -3.97 -9.31
C ALA A 32 3.51 -5.36 -9.95
N VAL A 33 4.52 -5.73 -10.75
CA VAL A 33 4.65 -7.09 -11.29
C VAL A 33 4.82 -8.11 -10.16
N PHE A 34 5.67 -7.83 -9.18
CA PHE A 34 5.81 -8.70 -8.00
C PHE A 34 4.50 -8.82 -7.19
N GLY A 35 3.79 -7.71 -7.00
CA GLY A 35 2.48 -7.70 -6.34
C GLY A 35 1.47 -8.56 -7.08
N PHE A 36 1.43 -8.47 -8.42
CA PHE A 36 0.58 -9.30 -9.25
C PHE A 36 0.90 -10.80 -9.09
N LEU A 37 2.18 -11.19 -9.12
CA LEU A 37 2.58 -12.59 -8.95
C LEU A 37 2.15 -13.15 -7.58
N MET A 38 2.32 -12.37 -6.51
CA MET A 38 1.89 -12.77 -5.16
C MET A 38 0.37 -12.93 -5.07
N VAL A 39 -0.40 -12.00 -5.64
CA VAL A 39 -1.86 -12.08 -5.72
C VAL A 39 -2.30 -13.31 -6.51
N PHE A 40 -1.64 -13.58 -7.64
CA PHE A 40 -1.96 -14.70 -8.51
C PHE A 40 -1.72 -16.05 -7.81
N ASP A 41 -0.58 -16.20 -7.14
CA ASP A 41 -0.27 -17.39 -6.35
C ASP A 41 -1.27 -17.57 -5.19
N HIS A 42 -1.59 -16.50 -4.45
CA HIS A 42 -2.60 -16.56 -3.39
C HIS A 42 -3.97 -16.99 -3.94
N THR A 43 -4.41 -16.40 -5.04
CA THR A 43 -5.69 -16.75 -5.69
C THR A 43 -5.70 -18.20 -6.14
N ARG A 44 -4.60 -18.69 -6.72
CA ARG A 44 -4.46 -20.09 -7.14
C ARG A 44 -4.53 -21.04 -5.94
N ARG A 45 -3.85 -20.73 -4.84
CA ARG A 45 -3.91 -21.49 -3.58
C ARG A 45 -5.31 -21.47 -2.97
N ARG A 46 -6.04 -20.35 -3.03
CA ARG A 46 -7.44 -20.27 -2.58
C ARG A 46 -8.34 -21.16 -3.42
N LYS A 47 -8.26 -21.10 -4.75
CA LYS A 47 -9.04 -21.97 -5.65
C LYS A 47 -8.76 -23.47 -5.39
N ALA A 48 -7.50 -23.84 -5.16
CA ALA A 48 -7.14 -25.21 -4.81
C ALA A 48 -7.76 -25.66 -3.46
N LYS A 49 -7.82 -24.76 -2.47
CA LYS A 49 -8.47 -25.03 -1.17
C LYS A 49 -10.00 -25.08 -1.25
N ALA A 50 -10.61 -24.30 -2.14
CA ALA A 50 -12.05 -24.35 -2.40
C ALA A 50 -12.48 -25.73 -2.92
N ASN A 51 -11.66 -26.33 -3.79
CA ASN A 51 -11.89 -27.68 -4.33
C ASN A 51 -11.78 -28.79 -3.26
N THR A 52 -11.23 -28.51 -2.08
CA THR A 52 -11.19 -29.44 -0.94
C THR A 52 -12.36 -29.29 0.04
N GLY A 53 -13.39 -28.52 -0.30
CA GLY A 53 -14.63 -28.44 0.48
C GLY A 53 -14.59 -27.51 1.69
N ARG A 54 -13.60 -26.60 1.79
CA ARG A 54 -13.61 -25.53 2.80
C ARG A 54 -14.47 -24.36 2.33
N GLU A 55 -15.34 -23.90 3.21
CA GLU A 55 -16.14 -22.69 3.01
C GLU A 55 -15.21 -21.47 2.90
N MET A 56 -15.32 -20.73 1.80
CA MET A 56 -14.47 -19.58 1.51
C MET A 56 -15.01 -18.36 2.25
N LEU A 57 -14.37 -18.02 3.36
CA LEU A 57 -14.64 -16.81 4.11
C LEU A 57 -14.02 -15.59 3.38
N PRO A 58 -14.74 -14.45 3.23
CA PRO A 58 -14.19 -13.20 2.71
C PRO A 58 -12.92 -12.74 3.43
N GLU A 59 -12.76 -13.12 4.70
CA GLU A 59 -11.67 -12.77 5.59
C GLU A 59 -10.30 -13.33 5.15
N ASP A 60 -10.23 -14.42 4.36
CA ASP A 60 -8.90 -14.88 3.90
C ASP A 60 -8.25 -13.95 2.87
N HIS A 61 -9.01 -13.01 2.28
CA HIS A 61 -8.43 -11.95 1.46
C HIS A 61 -7.61 -10.99 2.32
N MET A 62 -7.94 -10.84 3.60
CA MET A 62 -7.26 -9.92 4.51
C MET A 62 -5.84 -10.35 4.87
N VAL A 63 -5.49 -11.62 4.69
CA VAL A 63 -4.12 -12.11 4.92
C VAL A 63 -3.11 -11.35 4.06
N LEU A 64 -3.47 -11.02 2.81
CA LEU A 64 -2.61 -10.21 1.93
C LEU A 64 -2.54 -8.75 2.40
N ALA A 65 -3.64 -8.20 2.91
CA ALA A 65 -3.66 -6.86 3.51
C ALA A 65 -2.83 -6.78 4.79
N MET A 66 -2.73 -7.85 5.58
CA MET A 66 -1.88 -7.92 6.77
C MET A 66 -0.39 -7.86 6.38
N ILE A 67 0.01 -8.65 5.38
CA ILE A 67 1.40 -8.66 4.86
C ILE A 67 1.74 -7.28 4.29
N GLY A 68 0.89 -6.74 3.43
CA GLY A 68 1.10 -5.40 2.86
C GLY A 68 1.06 -4.29 3.92
N GLY A 69 0.18 -4.42 4.92
CA GLY A 69 0.01 -3.46 6.01
C GLY A 69 1.28 -3.33 6.87
N VAL A 70 1.89 -4.45 7.27
CA VAL A 70 3.16 -4.44 8.02
C VAL A 70 4.34 -4.08 7.12
N GLY A 71 4.33 -4.51 5.87
CA GLY A 71 5.38 -4.20 4.90
C GLY A 71 5.43 -2.71 4.52
N PHE A 72 4.29 -2.00 4.55
CA PHE A 72 4.20 -0.58 4.20
C PHE A 72 5.08 0.33 5.07
N PRO A 73 4.96 0.38 6.41
CA PRO A 73 5.80 1.23 7.24
C PRO A 73 7.29 0.85 7.15
N ILE A 74 7.61 -0.44 7.03
CA ILE A 74 9.00 -0.92 6.88
C ILE A 74 9.62 -0.42 5.58
N SER A 75 8.91 -0.58 4.46
CA SER A 75 9.39 -0.13 3.15
C SER A 75 9.44 1.41 3.04
N MET A 76 8.53 2.11 3.71
CA MET A 76 8.56 3.57 3.79
C MET A 76 9.78 4.09 4.57
N LEU A 77 10.09 3.47 5.72
CA LEU A 77 11.29 3.78 6.48
C LEU A 77 12.55 3.48 5.66
N TRP A 78 12.60 2.32 5.00
CA TRP A 78 13.72 1.96 4.14
C TRP A 78 13.94 3.01 3.04
N LEU A 79 12.89 3.35 2.28
CA LEU A 79 12.97 4.35 1.21
C LEU A 79 13.50 5.69 1.74
N CYS A 80 12.90 6.23 2.80
CA CYS A 80 13.21 7.58 3.27
C CYS A 80 14.57 7.69 3.99
N TRP A 81 14.98 6.68 4.75
CA TRP A 81 16.30 6.67 5.40
C TRP A 81 17.43 6.41 4.42
N SER A 82 17.23 5.53 3.44
CA SER A 82 18.22 5.31 2.38
C SER A 82 18.31 6.49 1.41
N ALA A 83 17.22 7.25 1.23
CA ALA A 83 17.18 8.48 0.46
C ALA A 83 17.90 9.66 1.15
N LYS A 84 17.94 9.69 2.49
CA LYS A 84 18.56 10.78 3.26
C LYS A 84 20.07 10.91 3.03
N TYR A 85 20.77 9.79 2.85
CA TYR A 85 22.22 9.78 2.75
C TYR A 85 22.68 9.68 1.30
N ASN A 86 23.46 10.67 0.83
CA ASN A 86 24.01 10.66 -0.53
C ASN A 86 25.10 9.57 -0.73
N SER A 87 25.70 9.08 0.36
CA SER A 87 26.67 7.98 0.36
C SER A 87 26.05 6.63 0.00
N VAL A 88 24.72 6.48 0.11
CA VAL A 88 24.03 5.23 -0.22
C VAL A 88 23.80 5.15 -1.73
N HIS A 89 24.05 4.00 -2.35
CA HIS A 89 23.83 3.80 -3.79
C HIS A 89 22.33 3.94 -4.13
N TRP A 90 22.01 4.64 -5.22
CA TRP A 90 20.63 4.97 -5.64
C TRP A 90 19.70 3.76 -5.79
N ILE A 91 20.26 2.57 -6.01
CA ILE A 91 19.49 1.33 -6.13
C ILE A 91 18.79 0.94 -4.83
N VAL A 92 19.34 1.31 -3.67
CA VAL A 92 18.80 0.97 -2.35
C VAL A 92 17.46 1.69 -2.08
N PRO A 93 17.35 3.03 -2.22
CA PRO A 93 16.06 3.70 -2.12
C PRO A 93 15.09 3.24 -3.21
N THR A 94 15.56 2.99 -4.44
CA THR A 94 14.70 2.45 -5.50
C THR A 94 14.12 1.08 -5.13
N ALA A 95 14.93 0.19 -4.54
CA ALA A 95 14.47 -1.11 -4.04
C ALA A 95 13.42 -0.95 -2.93
N GLY A 96 13.64 -0.05 -1.97
CA GLY A 96 12.62 0.28 -0.95
C GLY A 96 11.31 0.76 -1.57
N GLY A 97 11.40 1.59 -2.61
CA GLY A 97 10.24 2.03 -3.41
C GLY A 97 9.52 0.91 -4.16
N THR A 98 10.26 -0.10 -4.65
CA THR A 98 9.66 -1.28 -5.31
C THR A 98 8.83 -2.10 -4.31
N VAL A 99 9.38 -2.35 -3.13
CA VAL A 99 8.70 -3.10 -2.06
C VAL A 99 7.47 -2.35 -1.57
N LEU A 100 7.57 -1.02 -1.44
CA LEU A 100 6.44 -0.17 -1.07
C LEU A 100 5.29 -0.27 -2.09
N ALA A 101 5.61 -0.25 -3.39
CA ALA A 101 4.62 -0.42 -4.45
C ALA A 101 3.95 -1.82 -4.40
N THR A 102 4.73 -2.87 -4.15
CA THR A 102 4.20 -4.22 -3.92
C THR A 102 3.23 -4.25 -2.74
N CYS A 103 3.59 -3.67 -1.59
CA CYS A 103 2.74 -3.62 -0.40
C CYS A 103 1.43 -2.88 -0.65
N LEU A 104 1.48 -1.72 -1.33
CA LEU A 104 0.31 -0.93 -1.70
C LEU A 104 -0.65 -1.69 -2.61
N MET A 105 -0.12 -2.50 -3.53
CA MET A 105 -0.91 -3.32 -4.43
C MET A 105 -1.61 -4.45 -3.66
N LEU A 106 -0.89 -5.15 -2.77
CA LEU A 106 -1.48 -6.21 -1.93
C LEU A 106 -2.66 -5.69 -1.10
N ILE A 107 -2.51 -4.53 -0.46
CA ILE A 107 -3.59 -3.90 0.32
C ILE A 107 -4.78 -3.57 -0.57
N HIS A 108 -4.55 -2.99 -1.76
CA HIS A 108 -5.64 -2.60 -2.67
C HIS A 108 -6.44 -3.79 -3.18
N VAL A 109 -5.75 -4.81 -3.68
CA VAL A 109 -6.43 -6.00 -4.21
C VAL A 109 -7.22 -6.70 -3.11
N SER A 110 -6.62 -6.85 -1.92
CA SER A 110 -7.28 -7.47 -0.78
C SER A 110 -8.55 -6.73 -0.36
N CYS A 111 -8.49 -5.40 -0.34
CA CYS A 111 -9.64 -4.56 0.01
C CYS A 111 -10.77 -4.69 -1.03
N PHE A 112 -10.44 -4.63 -2.33
CA PHE A 112 -11.46 -4.78 -3.37
C PHE A 112 -12.08 -6.18 -3.37
N SER A 113 -11.28 -7.24 -3.27
CA SER A 113 -11.82 -8.61 -3.17
C SER A 113 -12.71 -8.78 -1.94
N TYR A 114 -12.31 -8.22 -0.79
CA TYR A 114 -13.14 -8.26 0.42
C TYR A 114 -14.48 -7.53 0.23
N ILE A 115 -14.48 -6.33 -0.36
CA ILE A 115 -15.72 -5.56 -0.61
C ILE A 115 -16.65 -6.34 -1.55
N THR A 116 -16.10 -6.93 -2.61
CA THR A 116 -16.87 -7.73 -3.56
C THR A 116 -17.53 -8.94 -2.89
N ASP A 117 -16.79 -9.65 -2.04
CA ASP A 117 -17.29 -10.85 -1.36
C ASP A 117 -18.24 -10.51 -0.18
N ALA A 118 -18.02 -9.40 0.53
CA ALA A 118 -18.81 -9.03 1.70
C ALA A 118 -20.11 -8.27 1.35
N TYR A 119 -20.13 -7.51 0.24
CA TYR A 119 -21.21 -6.62 -0.15
C TYR A 119 -21.64 -6.81 -1.61
N ALA A 120 -21.93 -8.05 -2.05
CA ALA A 120 -22.18 -8.36 -3.46
C ALA A 120 -23.19 -7.41 -4.15
N ASP A 121 -24.32 -7.09 -3.51
CA ASP A 121 -25.38 -6.24 -4.09
C ASP A 121 -24.99 -4.75 -4.24
N TYR A 122 -24.11 -4.26 -3.35
CA TYR A 122 -23.69 -2.85 -3.33
C TYR A 122 -22.20 -2.67 -3.64
N ALA A 123 -21.52 -3.73 -4.09
CA ALA A 123 -20.07 -3.77 -4.25
C ALA A 123 -19.58 -2.65 -5.16
N ALA A 124 -20.25 -2.44 -6.30
CA ALA A 124 -19.87 -1.40 -7.26
C ALA A 124 -19.92 0.01 -6.65
N SER A 125 -20.94 0.31 -5.84
CA SER A 125 -21.10 1.61 -5.18
C SER A 125 -20.05 1.83 -4.09
N VAL A 126 -19.80 0.80 -3.26
CA VAL A 126 -18.77 0.86 -2.20
C VAL A 126 -17.37 0.99 -2.79
N ILE A 127 -17.09 0.27 -3.89
CA ILE A 127 -15.83 0.39 -4.65
C ILE A 127 -15.67 1.81 -5.18
N ALA A 128 -16.72 2.39 -5.78
CA ALA A 128 -16.68 3.77 -6.28
C ALA A 128 -16.42 4.78 -5.16
N ALA A 129 -17.12 4.65 -4.02
CA ALA A 129 -16.90 5.50 -2.85
C ALA A 129 -15.45 5.40 -2.33
N ASN A 130 -14.88 4.19 -2.28
CA ASN A 130 -13.49 3.98 -1.89
C ASN A 130 -12.50 4.66 -2.86
N ILE A 131 -12.76 4.58 -4.17
CA ILE A 131 -11.93 5.23 -5.19
C ILE A 131 -11.99 6.76 -5.03
N ILE A 132 -13.18 7.34 -4.79
CA ILE A 132 -13.35 8.78 -4.57
C ILE A 132 -12.60 9.23 -3.32
N ALA A 133 -12.79 8.54 -2.19
CA ALA A 133 -12.12 8.86 -0.92
C ALA A 133 -10.59 8.79 -1.06
N ARG A 134 -10.09 7.77 -1.75
CA ARG A 134 -8.66 7.64 -2.08
C ARG A 134 -8.19 8.75 -3.01
N GLY A 135 -9.00 9.11 -4.01
CA GLY A 135 -8.70 10.18 -4.97
C GLY A 135 -8.52 11.53 -4.27
N ILE A 136 -9.45 11.89 -3.38
CA ILE A 136 -9.38 13.11 -2.57
C ILE A 136 -8.12 13.11 -1.69
N SER A 137 -7.84 11.98 -1.03
CA SER A 137 -6.63 11.83 -0.21
C SER A 137 -5.36 11.98 -1.04
N GLY A 138 -5.36 11.43 -2.26
CA GLY A 138 -4.26 11.54 -3.22
C GLY A 138 -4.07 12.95 -3.77
N ALA A 139 -5.15 13.72 -3.94
CA ALA A 139 -5.13 15.12 -4.34
C ALA A 139 -4.68 16.06 -3.22
N GLY A 140 -5.04 15.76 -1.96
CA GLY A 140 -4.61 16.53 -0.79
C GLY A 140 -3.13 16.35 -0.47
N ALA A 141 -2.62 15.14 -0.69
CA ALA A 141 -1.25 14.75 -0.37
C ALA A 141 -0.16 15.75 -0.83
N PRO A 142 -0.08 16.13 -2.12
CA PRO A 142 0.94 17.07 -2.61
C PRO A 142 0.93 18.44 -1.93
N LEU A 143 -0.23 18.94 -1.46
CA LEU A 143 -0.34 20.28 -0.86
C LEU A 143 0.53 20.44 0.40
N PHE A 144 0.61 19.41 1.22
CA PHE A 144 1.42 19.43 2.45
C PHE A 144 2.76 18.71 2.31
N THR A 145 2.99 17.99 1.20
CA THR A 145 4.21 17.21 1.00
C THR A 145 5.46 18.09 1.01
N ARG A 146 5.47 19.22 0.29
CA ARG A 146 6.63 20.14 0.28
C ARG A 146 6.90 20.72 1.65
N GLN A 147 5.89 21.32 2.29
CA GLN A 147 6.01 21.93 3.62
C GLN A 147 6.53 20.94 4.68
N MET A 148 6.05 19.69 4.63
CA MET A 148 6.51 18.63 5.52
C MET A 148 7.99 18.29 5.27
N PHE A 149 8.41 18.16 4.01
CA PHE A 149 9.81 17.84 3.70
C PHE A 149 10.76 19.02 3.93
N ASP A 150 10.31 20.26 3.75
CA ASP A 150 11.08 21.46 4.06
C ASP A 150 11.34 21.59 5.57
N ALA A 151 10.34 21.26 6.40
CA ALA A 151 10.45 21.37 7.86
C ALA A 151 11.16 20.18 8.52
N LEU A 152 10.91 18.94 8.07
CA LEU A 152 11.40 17.72 8.72
C LEU A 152 12.57 17.05 7.97
N GLY A 153 12.75 17.35 6.69
CA GLY A 153 13.67 16.62 5.81
C GLY A 153 13.14 15.23 5.43
N VAL A 154 13.78 14.62 4.42
CA VAL A 154 13.33 13.36 3.80
C VAL A 154 13.26 12.19 4.79
N GLY A 155 14.28 12.03 5.65
CA GLY A 155 14.33 10.92 6.60
C GLY A 155 13.28 11.01 7.71
N ASN A 156 13.17 12.17 8.37
CA ASN A 156 12.22 12.34 9.47
C ASN A 156 10.78 12.44 8.96
N GLY A 157 10.56 13.08 7.80
CA GLY A 157 9.25 13.10 7.14
C GLY A 157 8.75 11.71 6.76
N GLY A 158 9.64 10.84 6.26
CA GLY A 158 9.32 9.43 6.03
C GLY A 158 9.00 8.65 7.29
N SER A 159 9.72 8.94 8.38
CA SER A 159 9.49 8.31 9.68
C SER A 159 8.14 8.71 10.29
N LEU A 160 7.72 9.97 10.09
CA LEU A 160 6.39 10.42 10.48
C LEU A 160 5.30 9.65 9.74
N ILE A 161 5.43 9.52 8.41
CA ILE A 161 4.45 8.78 7.60
C ILE A 161 4.42 7.30 8.01
N ALA A 162 5.57 6.68 8.20
CA ALA A 162 5.65 5.30 8.66
C ALA A 162 5.07 5.14 10.08
N GLY A 163 5.31 6.11 10.96
CA GLY A 163 4.77 6.13 12.33
C GLY A 163 3.25 6.23 12.36
N VAL A 164 2.63 7.00 11.46
CA VAL A 164 1.17 7.05 11.30
C VAL A 164 0.63 5.78 10.63
N ALA A 165 1.38 5.20 9.68
CA ALA A 165 0.96 3.98 9.00
C ALA A 165 1.05 2.73 9.87
N ALA A 166 1.97 2.66 10.83
CA ALA A 166 2.15 1.53 11.74
C ALA A 166 0.90 1.17 12.57
N PRO A 167 0.20 2.11 13.26
CA PRO A 167 -1.05 1.79 13.93
C PRO A 167 -2.17 1.44 12.95
N LEU A 168 -2.20 2.05 11.75
CA LEU A 168 -3.15 1.69 10.70
C LEU A 168 -2.92 0.26 10.17
N ALA A 169 -1.69 -0.24 10.22
CA ALA A 169 -1.36 -1.62 9.86
C ALA A 169 -2.00 -2.66 10.79
N VAL A 170 -2.49 -2.27 11.98
CA VAL A 170 -3.23 -3.15 12.90
C VAL A 170 -4.66 -3.37 12.44
N ILE A 171 -5.23 -2.47 11.63
CA ILE A 171 -6.63 -2.54 11.18
C ILE A 171 -6.93 -3.85 10.43
N PRO A 172 -6.12 -4.32 9.46
CA PRO A 172 -6.33 -5.62 8.83
C PRO A 172 -6.29 -6.82 9.80
N PHE A 173 -5.53 -6.74 10.89
CA PHE A 173 -5.50 -7.81 11.89
C PHE A 173 -6.79 -7.84 12.71
N LEU A 174 -7.32 -6.66 13.05
CA LEU A 174 -8.58 -6.54 13.77
C LEU A 174 -9.75 -7.03 12.93
N PHE A 175 -9.83 -6.62 11.67
CA PHE A 175 -10.89 -7.11 10.78
C PHE A 175 -10.74 -8.60 10.44
N TYR A 176 -9.53 -9.18 10.42
CA TYR A 176 -9.37 -10.62 10.27
C TYR A 176 -9.94 -11.39 11.49
N ARG A 177 -9.73 -10.88 12.72
CA ARG A 177 -10.20 -11.56 13.94
C ARG A 177 -11.66 -11.27 14.31
N TYR A 178 -12.15 -10.06 14.00
CA TYR A 178 -13.49 -9.59 14.37
C TYR A 178 -14.42 -9.42 13.15
N GLY A 179 -13.98 -9.79 11.95
CA GLY A 179 -14.70 -9.63 10.69
C GLY A 179 -16.12 -10.18 10.78
N HIS A 180 -16.28 -11.41 11.26
CA HIS A 180 -17.57 -12.06 11.47
C HIS A 180 -18.50 -11.26 12.39
N THR A 181 -18.00 -10.68 13.50
CA THR A 181 -18.80 -9.87 14.43
C THR A 181 -19.18 -8.50 13.87
N ILE A 182 -18.33 -7.93 13.02
CA ILE A 182 -18.59 -6.66 12.33
C ILE A 182 -19.61 -6.88 11.21
N ARG A 183 -19.49 -7.99 10.48
CA ARG A 183 -20.40 -8.41 9.41
C ARG A 183 -21.80 -8.70 9.96
N SER A 184 -21.88 -9.46 11.06
CA SER A 184 -23.15 -9.78 11.73
C SER A 184 -23.89 -8.57 12.30
N ARG A 185 -23.23 -7.41 12.43
CA ARG A 185 -23.83 -6.14 12.88
C ARG A 185 -24.24 -5.23 11.73
N SER A 186 -23.85 -5.52 10.49
CA SER A 186 -24.19 -4.71 9.32
C SER A 186 -25.45 -5.24 8.63
N LYS A 187 -26.47 -4.39 8.48
CA LYS A 187 -27.72 -4.73 7.76
C LYS A 187 -27.54 -5.04 6.27
N TYR A 188 -26.37 -4.74 5.69
CA TYR A 188 -26.11 -4.81 4.25
C TYR A 188 -25.01 -5.81 3.88
N ALA A 189 -24.36 -6.44 4.86
CA ALA A 189 -23.38 -7.48 4.58
C ALA A 189 -24.10 -8.83 4.51
N LEU A 190 -23.74 -9.66 3.53
CA LEU A 190 -24.21 -11.05 3.49
C LEU A 190 -23.83 -11.72 4.82
N ALA A 191 -24.71 -12.53 5.41
CA ALA A 191 -24.43 -13.24 6.67
C ALA A 191 -23.38 -14.32 6.45
#